data_AF-A0A4Q3TH66-F1
#
_entry.id   AF-A0A4Q3TH66-F1
#
_cell.length_a   1.000
_cell.length_b   1.000
_cell.length_c   1.000
_cell.angle_alpha   90.00
_cell.angle_beta   90.00
_cell.angle_gamma   90.00
#
_symmetry.space_group_name_H-M   'P 1'
#
loop_
_entity.id
_entity.type
_entity.pdbx_description
1 polymer ?
#
loop_
_entity_poly.entity_id
_entity_poly.type
_entity_poly.pdbx_seq_one_letter_code
_entity_poly.pdbx_strand_id
1 'polypeptide(L)'
;MDADLIIRHAHPGRSSPSDHHCRDACGPWQPKIAGRGVFRRAQPGVRSVSFVTRFAPSPTGRLHKGHAFSALTAWTAARQNDGAFLLRIEDIDPTRCRPEFDEGIREDLDWLGLDWRRPVRRQSDHLADYNAVVRSLDHRDLLYRCFRTRKEVLDAIGDAPHGSVDAVRPGPHTLSEEAAFIAEGRPFAWRLSLDRARQVLGEQVWNALSFVEEGEGPEGETG
;
A
#
# COMPACT_ATOMS: atom_id res chain seq x y z
N MET A 1 -8.84 7.23 -3.46
CA MET A 1 -7.40 7.56 -3.47
C MET A 1 -6.65 6.24 -3.57
N ASP A 2 -6.35 5.80 -4.79
CA ASP A 2 -5.66 4.53 -5.00
C ASP A 2 -4.18 4.67 -4.67
N ALA A 3 -3.72 3.89 -3.69
CA ALA A 3 -2.31 3.64 -3.47
C ALA A 3 -1.80 2.69 -4.57
N ASP A 4 -1.65 3.21 -5.79
CA ASP A 4 -0.78 2.58 -6.79
C ASP A 4 0.65 2.71 -6.26
N LEU A 5 1.14 1.68 -5.57
CA LEU A 5 2.55 1.55 -5.22
C LEU A 5 3.33 1.23 -6.50
N ILE A 6 3.60 2.25 -7.32
CA ILE A 6 4.48 2.12 -8.48
C ILE A 6 5.92 2.09 -7.96
N ILE A 7 6.38 0.92 -7.50
CA ILE A 7 7.82 0.70 -7.34
C ILE A 7 8.41 0.58 -8.75
N ARG A 8 8.87 1.69 -9.32
CA ARG A 8 9.65 1.69 -10.54
C ARG A 8 11.02 1.06 -10.21
N HIS A 9 11.22 -0.21 -10.54
CA HIS A 9 12.57 -0.78 -10.54
C HIS A 9 13.36 -0.14 -11.70
N ALA A 10 14.34 0.69 -11.36
CA ALA A 10 15.40 1.06 -12.30
C ALA A 10 16.32 -0.15 -12.45
N HIS A 11 16.47 -0.66 -13.68
CA HIS A 11 17.42 -1.73 -13.97
C HIS A 11 18.86 -1.20 -13.89
N PRO A 12 19.76 -1.81 -13.09
CA PRO A 12 21.19 -1.66 -13.29
C PRO A 12 21.59 -2.40 -14.59
N GLY A 13 22.53 -1.79 -15.32
CA GLY A 13 22.94 -2.21 -16.65
C GLY A 13 23.42 -3.67 -16.76
N ARG A 14 23.31 -4.17 -18.00
CA ARG A 14 23.69 -5.50 -18.47
C ARG A 14 25.03 -6.02 -17.90
N SER A 15 25.00 -7.26 -17.43
CA SER A 15 25.96 -8.29 -17.86
C SER A 15 25.32 -9.67 -17.66
N SER A 16 25.22 -10.43 -18.74
CA SER A 16 24.91 -11.88 -18.72
C SER A 16 26.15 -12.65 -18.27
N PRO A 17 25.99 -13.84 -17.65
CA PRO A 17 25.94 -15.05 -18.47
C PRO A 17 24.83 -16.04 -18.07
N SER A 18 24.57 -16.90 -19.04
CA SER A 18 23.74 -18.10 -19.05
C SER A 18 23.71 -18.91 -17.76
N ASP A 19 22.51 -19.33 -17.36
CA ASP A 19 22.27 -20.71 -16.90
C ASP A 19 20.81 -21.10 -17.19
N HIS A 20 20.67 -22.04 -18.14
CA HIS A 20 19.52 -22.92 -18.25
C HIS A 20 19.66 -24.04 -17.21
N HIS A 21 18.53 -24.44 -16.61
CA HIS A 21 18.23 -25.59 -15.71
C HIS A 21 17.50 -25.04 -14.47
N CYS A 22 16.37 -25.54 -13.97
CA CYS A 22 15.53 -26.69 -14.27
C CYS A 22 14.21 -26.41 -13.51
N ARG A 23 13.05 -26.61 -14.15
CA ARG A 23 11.73 -26.33 -13.56
C ARG A 23 11.08 -27.52 -12.84
N ASP A 24 11.80 -28.63 -12.62
CA ASP A 24 11.18 -29.91 -12.22
C ASP A 24 11.54 -30.40 -10.81
N ALA A 25 11.50 -29.53 -9.81
CA ALA A 25 11.61 -29.96 -8.41
C ALA A 25 10.74 -29.12 -7.45
N CYS A 26 9.47 -28.88 -7.78
CA CYS A 26 8.48 -28.49 -6.78
C CYS A 26 7.58 -29.69 -6.50
N GLY A 27 7.93 -30.47 -5.47
CA GLY A 27 6.99 -31.41 -4.86
C GLY A 27 5.77 -30.67 -4.28
N PRO A 28 4.66 -31.38 -3.98
CA PRO A 28 3.49 -30.77 -3.39
C PRO A 28 3.84 -30.08 -2.08
N TRP A 29 3.57 -28.76 -2.01
CA TRP A 29 3.68 -27.99 -0.77
C TRP A 29 2.72 -28.59 0.26
N GLN A 30 3.28 -29.22 1.31
CA GLN A 30 2.51 -29.62 2.48
C GLN A 30 2.48 -28.46 3.48
N PRO A 31 1.29 -28.02 3.93
CA PRO A 31 1.19 -26.91 4.86
C PRO A 31 1.65 -27.39 6.24
N LYS A 32 2.86 -26.98 6.67
CA LYS A 32 3.21 -27.02 8.09
C LYS A 32 2.53 -25.85 8.81
N ILE A 33 1.23 -25.97 9.05
CA ILE A 33 0.52 -25.11 10.02
C ILE A 33 0.88 -25.62 11.42
N ALA A 34 2.11 -25.35 11.85
CA ALA A 34 2.54 -25.57 13.23
C ALA A 34 3.78 -24.72 13.49
N GLY A 35 3.58 -23.49 13.95
CA GLY A 35 4.68 -22.62 14.34
C GLY A 35 4.19 -21.23 14.69
N ARG A 36 4.17 -20.93 15.99
CA ARG A 36 3.87 -19.61 16.58
C ARG A 36 4.46 -18.49 15.74
N GLY A 37 3.65 -17.47 15.46
CA GLY A 37 4.10 -16.26 14.78
C GLY A 37 5.39 -15.74 15.41
N VAL A 38 6.35 -15.38 14.56
CA VAL A 38 7.53 -14.63 14.98
C VAL A 38 7.06 -13.21 15.26
N PHE A 39 6.38 -13.01 16.39
CA PHE A 39 6.29 -11.71 17.03
C PHE A 39 7.73 -11.34 17.40
N ARG A 40 8.27 -10.30 16.76
CA ARG A 40 9.53 -9.70 17.20
C ARG A 40 9.39 -9.39 18.69
N ARG A 41 10.30 -9.94 19.50
CA ARG A 41 10.38 -9.70 20.94
C ARG A 41 10.41 -8.18 21.16
N ALA A 42 9.45 -7.65 21.91
CA ALA A 42 9.45 -6.24 22.30
C ALA A 42 10.79 -5.93 22.98
N GLN A 43 11.45 -4.86 22.55
CA GLN A 43 12.66 -4.39 23.22
C GLN A 43 12.30 -3.91 24.63
N PRO A 44 13.05 -4.31 25.68
CA PRO A 44 12.78 -3.87 27.03
C PRO A 44 12.98 -2.35 27.12
N GLY A 45 11.92 -1.60 27.45
CA GLY A 45 11.95 -0.15 27.66
C GLY A 45 10.94 0.67 26.84
N VAL A 46 10.32 0.09 25.81
CA VAL A 46 9.22 0.77 25.08
C VAL A 46 7.90 0.42 25.76
N ARG A 47 7.29 1.37 26.48
CA ARG A 47 5.89 1.25 26.88
C ARG A 47 5.06 0.95 25.63
N SER A 48 4.44 -0.22 25.56
CA SER A 48 3.51 -0.55 24.48
C SER A 48 2.29 0.35 24.65
N VAL A 49 2.17 1.35 23.80
CA VAL A 49 0.95 2.15 23.70
C VAL A 49 -0.07 1.26 22.97
N SER A 50 -1.19 0.95 23.62
CA SER A 50 -2.22 0.05 23.08
C SER A 50 -3.03 0.71 21.96
N PHE A 51 -3.11 2.05 21.95
CA PHE A 51 -3.87 2.81 20.96
C PHE A 51 -2.97 3.79 20.20
N VAL A 52 -2.87 3.64 18.88
CA VAL A 52 -2.01 4.47 18.03
C VAL A 52 -2.77 4.91 16.80
N THR A 53 -2.84 6.23 16.59
CA THR A 53 -3.41 6.84 15.38
C THR A 53 -2.32 7.52 14.57
N ARG A 54 -2.61 7.85 13.31
CA ARG A 54 -1.72 8.66 12.48
C ARG A 54 -2.47 9.62 11.57
N PHE A 55 -1.88 10.80 11.40
CA PHE A 55 -2.14 11.69 10.27
C PHE A 55 -1.01 11.51 9.24
N ALA A 56 -1.38 11.22 7.99
CA ALA A 56 -0.43 10.82 6.95
C ALA A 56 -0.56 11.68 5.67
N PRO A 57 -0.22 12.98 5.73
CA PRO A 57 -0.35 13.88 4.58
C PRO A 57 0.78 13.67 3.55
N SER A 58 0.45 13.87 2.27
CA SER A 58 1.45 14.08 1.21
C SER A 58 1.79 15.56 1.09
N PRO A 59 3.07 15.95 1.03
CA PRO A 59 3.49 17.36 0.96
C PRO A 59 3.37 17.90 -0.47
N THR A 60 2.18 17.86 -1.06
CA THR A 60 1.89 18.29 -2.45
C THR A 60 1.10 19.60 -2.53
N GLY A 61 0.76 20.20 -1.39
CA GLY A 61 -0.02 21.42 -1.25
C GLY A 61 -0.22 21.80 0.21
N ARG A 62 -0.82 22.96 0.47
CA ARG A 62 -1.20 23.40 1.82
C ARG A 62 -2.35 22.55 2.37
N LEU A 63 -2.46 22.44 3.69
CA LEU A 63 -3.59 21.75 4.31
C LEU A 63 -4.91 22.51 4.08
N HIS A 64 -6.00 21.77 3.95
CA HIS A 64 -7.35 22.33 3.86
C HIS A 64 -8.21 21.83 5.03
N LYS A 65 -9.44 22.34 5.16
CA LYS A 65 -10.33 22.03 6.30
C LYS A 65 -10.53 20.53 6.52
N GLY A 66 -10.72 19.76 5.45
CA GLY A 66 -10.77 18.29 5.53
C GLY A 66 -9.53 17.65 6.18
N HIS A 67 -8.32 18.12 5.84
CA HIS A 67 -7.10 17.65 6.50
C HIS A 67 -7.05 18.02 7.98
N ALA A 68 -7.42 19.26 8.32
CA ALA A 68 -7.48 19.70 9.71
C ALA A 68 -8.47 18.85 10.53
N PHE A 69 -9.65 18.55 9.96
CA PHE A 69 -10.64 17.67 10.57
C PHE A 69 -10.08 16.25 10.76
N SER A 70 -9.48 15.64 9.73
CA SER A 70 -8.88 14.30 9.85
C SER A 70 -7.75 14.24 10.89
N ALA A 71 -6.88 15.26 10.93
CA ALA A 71 -5.81 15.35 11.91
C ALA A 71 -6.35 15.50 13.34
N LEU A 72 -7.31 16.39 13.55
CA LEU A 72 -7.96 16.62 14.84
C LEU A 72 -8.70 15.37 15.34
N THR A 73 -9.42 14.67 14.46
CA THR A 73 -10.12 13.42 14.80
C THR A 73 -9.15 12.34 15.25
N ALA A 74 -8.08 12.11 14.49
CA ALA A 74 -7.06 11.12 14.84
C ALA A 74 -6.31 11.50 16.14
N TRP A 75 -6.01 12.79 16.33
CA TRP A 75 -5.35 13.29 17.54
C TRP A 75 -6.25 13.16 18.76
N THR A 76 -7.52 13.57 18.66
CA THR A 76 -8.50 13.49 19.76
C THR A 76 -8.73 12.04 20.18
N ALA A 77 -8.87 11.12 19.22
CA ALA A 77 -9.02 9.70 19.52
C ALA A 77 -7.81 9.14 20.27
N ALA A 78 -6.58 9.55 19.91
CA ALA A 78 -5.39 9.16 20.66
C ALA A 78 -5.40 9.74 22.08
N ARG A 79 -5.77 11.01 22.27
CA ARG A 79 -5.85 11.64 23.59
C ARG A 79 -6.88 10.97 24.50
N GLN A 80 -8.06 10.67 23.98
CA GLN A 80 -9.14 10.02 24.74
C GLN A 80 -8.80 8.59 25.20
N ASN A 81 -7.89 7.91 24.49
CA ASN A 81 -7.48 6.54 24.78
C ASN A 81 -6.08 6.44 25.42
N ASP A 82 -5.54 7.55 25.95
CA ASP A 82 -4.16 7.64 26.47
C ASP A 82 -3.11 7.08 25.48
N GLY A 83 -3.40 7.26 24.20
CA GLY A 83 -2.69 6.73 23.06
C GLY A 83 -1.62 7.65 22.48
N ALA A 84 -1.09 7.25 21.32
CA ALA A 84 -0.09 8.02 20.59
C ALA A 84 -0.62 8.49 19.24
N PHE A 85 -0.47 9.78 18.97
CA PHE A 85 -0.71 10.37 17.66
C PHE A 85 0.62 10.50 16.89
N LEU A 86 0.67 9.94 15.69
CA LEU A 86 1.85 9.96 14.82
C LEU A 86 1.64 10.88 13.61
N LEU A 87 2.70 11.60 13.23
CA LEU A 87 2.80 12.25 11.92
C LEU A 87 3.66 11.38 10.99
N ARG A 88 3.14 11.09 9.79
CA ARG A 88 3.88 10.39 8.73
C ARG A 88 3.79 11.15 7.41
N ILE A 89 4.93 11.59 6.88
CA ILE A 89 4.96 12.30 5.59
C ILE A 89 4.97 11.28 4.45
N GLU A 90 3.95 11.30 3.59
CA GLU A 90 3.79 10.41 2.43
C GLU A 90 4.41 11.06 1.17
N ASP A 91 5.74 10.99 1.06
CA ASP A 91 6.55 11.70 0.07
C ASP A 91 7.11 10.84 -1.07
N ILE A 92 6.44 9.73 -1.39
CA ILE A 92 6.89 8.77 -2.43
C ILE A 92 6.70 9.26 -3.87
N ASP A 93 6.02 10.39 -4.08
CA ASP A 93 5.92 11.05 -5.37
C ASP A 93 6.78 12.32 -5.40
N PRO A 94 8.08 12.20 -5.69
CA PRO A 94 9.01 13.33 -5.60
C PRO A 94 8.68 14.44 -6.60
N THR A 95 7.94 14.14 -7.67
CA THR A 95 7.57 15.13 -8.69
C THR A 95 6.53 16.12 -8.19
N ARG A 96 5.65 15.67 -7.29
CA ARG A 96 4.60 16.48 -6.68
C ARG A 96 4.96 17.00 -5.29
N CYS A 97 5.87 16.32 -4.59
CA CYS A 97 6.26 16.71 -3.24
C CYS A 97 7.18 17.94 -3.23
N ARG A 98 6.98 18.84 -2.27
CA ARG A 98 7.82 20.01 -2.08
C ARG A 98 8.16 20.23 -0.59
N PRO A 99 9.41 20.58 -0.23
CA PRO A 99 9.80 20.81 1.16
C PRO A 99 8.95 21.86 1.88
N GLU A 100 8.57 22.94 1.20
CA GLU A 100 7.75 24.02 1.78
C GLU A 100 6.36 23.55 2.24
N PHE A 101 5.84 22.47 1.65
CA PHE A 101 4.58 21.88 2.10
C PHE A 101 4.78 20.94 3.29
N ASP A 102 5.92 20.26 3.43
CA ASP A 102 6.23 19.50 4.66
C ASP A 102 6.39 20.45 5.86
N GLU A 103 7.12 21.55 5.68
CA GLU A 103 7.23 22.61 6.69
C GLU A 103 5.87 23.21 7.02
N GLY A 104 5.09 23.59 5.99
CA GLY A 104 3.74 24.13 6.17
C GLY A 104 2.79 23.17 6.90
N ILE A 105 2.87 21.87 6.64
CA ILE A 105 2.09 20.85 7.37
C ILE A 105 2.40 20.91 8.87
N ARG A 106 3.68 21.04 9.26
CA ARG A 106 4.08 21.07 10.67
C ARG A 106 3.64 22.37 11.33
N GLU A 107 3.81 23.49 10.64
CA GLU A 107 3.34 24.81 11.09
C GLU A 107 1.84 24.81 11.32
N ASP A 108 1.06 24.26 10.38
CA ASP A 108 -0.40 24.19 10.49
C ASP A 108 -0.83 23.31 11.68
N LEU A 109 -0.18 22.16 11.91
CA LEU A 109 -0.48 21.28 13.04
C LEU A 109 -0.09 21.91 14.38
N ASP A 110 1.07 22.58 14.45
CA ASP A 110 1.50 23.32 15.63
C ASP A 110 0.55 24.49 15.93
N TRP A 111 0.09 25.22 14.90
CA TRP A 111 -0.90 26.29 15.03
C TRP A 111 -2.26 25.78 15.53
N LEU A 112 -2.68 24.60 15.09
CA LEU A 112 -3.87 23.91 15.61
C LEU A 112 -3.69 23.35 17.03
N GLY A 113 -2.47 23.40 17.59
CA GLY A 113 -2.16 22.85 18.91
C GLY A 113 -2.10 21.32 18.97
N LEU A 114 -1.90 20.65 17.83
CA LEU A 114 -1.86 19.19 17.73
C LEU A 114 -0.44 18.69 17.91
N ASP A 115 -0.11 18.17 19.09
CA ASP A 115 1.18 17.53 19.35
C ASP A 115 1.26 16.12 18.75
N TRP A 116 2.40 15.76 18.15
CA TRP A 116 2.66 14.40 17.64
C TRP A 116 3.95 13.81 18.20
N ARG A 117 4.02 12.47 18.20
CA ARG A 117 5.22 11.74 18.62
C ARG A 117 6.36 11.94 17.63
N ARG A 118 7.55 12.23 18.15
CA ARG A 118 8.80 12.36 17.38
C ARG A 118 9.65 11.07 17.50
N PRO A 119 10.54 10.79 16.52
CA PRO A 119 10.73 11.53 15.27
C PRO A 119 9.57 11.34 14.29
N VAL A 120 9.39 12.29 13.37
CA VAL A 120 8.43 12.16 12.26
C VAL A 120 8.93 11.11 11.30
N ARG A 121 8.04 10.23 10.84
CA ARG A 121 8.38 9.22 9.84
C ARG A 121 8.18 9.79 8.44
N ARG A 122 9.17 9.67 7.56
CA ARG A 122 9.05 10.02 6.14
C ARG A 122 9.04 8.73 5.33
N GLN A 123 8.15 8.59 4.36
CA GLN A 123 7.94 7.33 3.68
C GLN A 123 9.10 6.95 2.76
N SER A 124 9.70 7.96 2.10
CA SER A 124 10.88 7.80 1.24
C SER A 124 12.09 7.20 1.95
N ASP A 125 12.26 7.45 3.26
CA ASP A 125 13.35 6.87 4.08
C ASP A 125 13.18 5.36 4.33
N HIS A 126 12.01 4.78 3.99
CA HIS A 126 11.63 3.40 4.30
C HIS A 126 11.38 2.54 3.05
N LEU A 127 11.83 2.94 1.86
CA LEU A 127 11.66 2.16 0.62
C LEU A 127 12.18 0.72 0.71
N ALA A 128 13.20 0.46 1.52
CA ALA A 128 13.72 -0.88 1.76
C ALA A 128 12.68 -1.81 2.44
N ASP A 129 11.88 -1.29 3.38
CA ASP A 129 10.84 -2.03 4.07
C ASP A 129 9.74 -2.46 3.09
N TYR A 130 9.30 -1.53 2.23
CA TYR A 130 8.29 -1.80 1.20
C TYR A 130 8.79 -2.84 0.18
N ASN A 131 10.04 -2.73 -0.27
CA ASN A 131 10.65 -3.71 -1.16
C ASN A 131 10.71 -5.11 -0.52
N ALA A 132 10.97 -5.21 0.78
CA ALA A 132 10.97 -6.48 1.49
C ALA A 132 9.57 -7.11 1.55
N VAL A 133 8.53 -6.30 1.77
CA VAL A 133 7.13 -6.77 1.73
C VAL A 133 6.74 -7.21 0.31
N VAL A 134 7.06 -6.41 -0.71
CA VAL A 134 6.80 -6.78 -2.11
C VAL A 134 7.47 -8.09 -2.47
N ARG A 135 8.75 -8.28 -2.14
CA ARG A 135 9.44 -9.56 -2.34
C ARG A 135 8.76 -10.72 -1.61
N SER A 136 8.30 -10.51 -0.38
CA SER A 136 7.59 -11.53 0.39
C SER A 136 6.26 -11.93 -0.25
N LEU A 137 5.50 -10.95 -0.76
CA LEU A 137 4.23 -11.20 -1.44
C LEU A 137 4.44 -11.87 -2.81
N ASP A 138 5.46 -11.46 -3.55
CA ASP A 138 5.86 -12.08 -4.82
C ASP A 138 6.27 -13.55 -4.61
N HIS A 139 7.09 -13.83 -3.60
CA HIS A 139 7.51 -15.19 -3.25
C HIS A 139 6.34 -16.09 -2.79
N ARG A 140 5.21 -15.49 -2.41
CA ARG A 140 3.96 -16.18 -2.05
C ARG A 140 2.98 -16.29 -3.23
N ASP A 141 3.38 -15.88 -4.43
CA ASP A 141 2.56 -15.85 -5.64
C ASP A 141 1.28 -15.01 -5.46
N LEU A 142 1.36 -13.94 -4.65
CA LEU A 142 0.25 -13.01 -4.41
C LEU A 142 0.29 -11.79 -5.32
N LEU A 143 1.39 -11.57 -6.04
CA LEU A 143 1.58 -10.43 -6.93
C LEU A 143 1.66 -10.87 -8.38
N TYR A 144 1.33 -9.96 -9.29
CA TYR A 144 1.62 -10.09 -10.72
C TYR A 144 2.10 -8.76 -11.30
N ARG A 145 2.83 -8.84 -12.41
CA ARG A 145 3.29 -7.65 -13.15
C ARG A 145 2.20 -7.14 -14.07
N CYS A 146 1.91 -5.85 -13.99
CA CYS A 146 0.98 -5.17 -14.88
C CYS A 146 1.73 -4.14 -15.73
N PHE A 147 1.81 -4.42 -17.03
CA PHE A 147 2.45 -3.55 -18.04
C PHE A 147 1.49 -2.53 -18.67
N ARG A 148 0.22 -2.51 -18.22
CA ARG A 148 -0.80 -1.58 -18.70
C ARG A 148 -0.57 -0.21 -18.09
N THR A 149 -0.63 0.82 -18.92
CA THR A 149 -0.60 2.22 -18.52
C THR A 149 -1.87 2.60 -17.79
N ARG A 150 -1.84 3.70 -17.01
CA ARG A 150 -3.04 4.23 -16.36
C ARG A 150 -4.15 4.52 -17.35
N LYS A 151 -3.80 5.04 -18.54
CA LYS A 151 -4.76 5.30 -19.61
C LYS A 151 -5.42 4.00 -20.09
N GLU A 152 -4.64 2.97 -20.42
CA GLU A 152 -5.18 1.68 -20.87
C GLU A 152 -6.08 1.01 -19.83
N VAL A 153 -5.77 1.17 -18.53
CA VAL A 153 -6.64 0.68 -17.45
C VAL A 153 -7.96 1.45 -17.40
N LEU A 154 -7.92 2.78 -17.58
CA LEU A 154 -9.13 3.62 -17.58
C LEU A 154 -10.00 3.38 -18.82
N ASP A 155 -9.39 3.25 -20.00
CA ASP A 155 -10.10 2.99 -21.25
C ASP A 155 -10.85 1.64 -21.16
N ALA A 156 -10.23 0.62 -20.55
CA ALA A 156 -10.88 -0.66 -20.28
C ALA A 156 -12.06 -0.59 -19.29
N ILE A 157 -12.15 0.45 -18.45
CA ILE A 157 -13.31 0.72 -17.59
C ILE A 157 -14.46 1.31 -18.41
N GLY A 158 -14.15 2.20 -19.35
CA GLY A 158 -15.16 2.90 -20.16
C GLY A 158 -15.91 2.02 -21.16
N ASP A 159 -15.29 0.93 -21.61
CA ASP A 159 -15.85 0.00 -22.61
C ASP A 159 -16.76 -1.10 -22.04
N ALA A 160 -16.96 -1.18 -20.72
CA ALA A 160 -17.75 -2.24 -20.09
C ALA A 160 -19.29 -1.96 -20.20
N PRO A 161 -20.08 -2.80 -20.90
CA PRO A 161 -21.51 -2.61 -21.04
C PRO A 161 -22.26 -3.21 -19.84
N HIS A 162 -22.86 -2.36 -19.01
CA HIS A 162 -23.94 -2.68 -18.05
C HIS A 162 -23.57 -3.61 -16.88
N GLY A 163 -23.23 -2.99 -15.76
CA GLY A 163 -23.11 -3.55 -14.40
C GLY A 163 -22.76 -2.42 -13.46
N SER A 164 -22.85 -2.59 -12.13
CA SER A 164 -22.21 -1.65 -11.20
C SER A 164 -20.79 -1.37 -11.67
N VAL A 165 -20.26 -0.16 -11.42
CA VAL A 165 -18.85 0.20 -11.66
C VAL A 165 -17.93 -0.63 -10.74
N ASP A 166 -17.98 -1.96 -10.89
CA ASP A 166 -17.04 -2.91 -10.36
C ASP A 166 -15.73 -2.53 -11.04
N ALA A 167 -14.90 -1.80 -10.29
CA ALA A 167 -13.63 -1.25 -10.77
C ALA A 167 -12.91 -2.29 -11.62
N VAL A 168 -12.86 -2.08 -12.95
CA VAL A 168 -12.22 -3.02 -13.87
C VAL A 168 -10.78 -3.18 -13.41
N ARG A 169 -10.50 -4.35 -12.85
CA ARG A 169 -9.19 -4.68 -12.32
C ARG A 169 -8.46 -5.46 -13.41
N PRO A 170 -7.39 -4.92 -14.00
CA PRO A 170 -6.69 -5.62 -15.06
C PRO A 170 -6.11 -6.92 -14.49
N GLY A 171 -6.52 -8.07 -15.02
CA GLY A 171 -5.93 -9.37 -14.66
C GLY A 171 -4.46 -9.50 -15.07
N PRO A 172 -3.79 -10.58 -14.65
CA PRO A 172 -2.42 -10.88 -15.09
C PRO A 172 -2.34 -11.03 -16.61
N HIS A 173 -1.18 -10.69 -17.17
CA HIS A 173 -0.86 -11.01 -18.57
C HIS A 173 -0.58 -12.50 -18.70
N THR A 174 -0.70 -13.05 -19.91
CA THR A 174 -0.25 -14.43 -20.15
C THR A 174 1.27 -14.53 -19.95
N LEU A 175 1.78 -15.73 -19.65
CA LEU A 175 3.22 -15.96 -19.46
C LEU A 175 4.04 -15.56 -20.70
N SER A 176 3.49 -15.72 -21.90
CA SER A 176 4.16 -15.34 -23.14
C SER A 176 4.25 -13.83 -23.31
N GLU A 177 3.16 -13.11 -23.03
CA GLU A 177 3.13 -11.65 -23.08
C GLU A 177 4.06 -11.04 -22.03
N GLU A 178 4.00 -11.53 -20.79
CA GLU A 178 4.90 -11.07 -19.73
C GLU A 178 6.37 -11.27 -20.10
N ALA A 179 6.73 -12.45 -20.63
CA ALA A 179 8.09 -12.71 -21.08
C ALA A 179 8.54 -11.75 -22.19
N ALA A 180 7.67 -11.46 -23.17
CA ALA A 180 7.94 -10.50 -24.22
C ALA A 180 8.14 -9.09 -23.68
N PHE A 181 7.25 -8.62 -22.80
CA PHE A 181 7.34 -7.28 -22.22
C PHE A 181 8.58 -7.10 -21.33
N ILE A 182 8.99 -8.15 -20.62
CA ILE A 182 10.25 -8.15 -19.86
C ILE A 182 11.45 -8.08 -20.81
N ALA A 183 11.45 -8.85 -21.90
CA ALA A 183 12.53 -8.84 -22.89
C ALA A 183 12.69 -7.47 -23.59
N GLU A 184 11.57 -6.76 -23.80
CA GLU A 184 11.53 -5.39 -24.30
C GLU A 184 11.98 -4.33 -23.28
N GLY A 185 12.09 -4.71 -21.99
CA GLY A 185 12.41 -3.78 -20.91
C GLY A 185 11.27 -2.81 -20.58
N ARG A 186 10.00 -3.20 -20.85
CA ARG A 186 8.84 -2.35 -20.55
C ARG A 186 8.69 -2.15 -19.03
N PRO A 187 8.38 -0.93 -18.57
CA PRO A 187 8.06 -0.70 -17.17
C PRO A 187 6.75 -1.39 -16.79
N PHE A 188 6.65 -1.84 -15.55
CA PHE A 188 5.45 -2.43 -14.99
C PHE A 188 5.19 -1.94 -13.57
N ALA A 189 3.95 -2.14 -13.11
CA ALA A 189 3.57 -2.00 -11.71
C ALA A 189 3.27 -3.39 -11.11
N TRP A 190 3.62 -3.58 -9.84
CA TRP A 190 3.18 -4.74 -9.08
C TRP A 190 1.71 -4.56 -8.68
N ARG A 191 0.89 -5.59 -8.89
CA ARG A 191 -0.52 -5.61 -8.45
C ARG A 191 -0.79 -6.86 -7.62
N LEU A 192 -1.66 -6.71 -6.62
CA LEU A 192 -2.14 -7.84 -5.80
C LEU A 192 -3.17 -8.65 -6.60
N SER A 193 -2.94 -9.95 -6.73
CA SER A 193 -3.91 -10.90 -7.30
C SER A 193 -4.96 -11.26 -6.25
N LEU A 194 -6.20 -10.82 -6.46
CA LEU A 194 -7.32 -11.14 -5.57
C LEU A 194 -7.69 -12.63 -5.65
N ASP A 195 -7.57 -13.25 -6.82
CA ASP A 195 -7.82 -14.68 -6.98
C ASP A 195 -6.83 -15.51 -6.16
N ARG A 196 -5.54 -15.15 -6.20
CA ARG A 196 -4.52 -15.80 -5.37
C ARG A 196 -4.72 -15.49 -3.89
N ALA A 197 -5.07 -14.26 -3.54
CA ALA A 197 -5.38 -13.89 -2.16
C ALA A 197 -6.57 -14.71 -1.61
N ARG A 198 -7.64 -14.85 -2.39
CA ARG A 198 -8.82 -15.68 -2.05
C ARG A 198 -8.45 -17.14 -1.86
N GLN A 199 -7.65 -17.72 -2.77
CA GLN A 199 -7.16 -19.09 -2.64
C GLN A 199 -6.33 -19.29 -1.36
N VAL A 200 -5.46 -18.34 -1.02
CA VAL A 200 -4.59 -18.41 0.16
C VAL A 200 -5.36 -18.21 1.47
N LEU A 201 -6.37 -17.33 1.48
CA LEU A 201 -7.20 -17.07 2.67
C LEU A 201 -8.25 -18.16 2.89
N GLY A 202 -8.70 -18.82 1.82
CA GLY A 202 -9.82 -19.74 1.84
C GLY A 202 -11.18 -19.04 1.87
N GLU A 203 -12.22 -19.73 1.39
CA GLU A 203 -13.58 -19.17 1.24
C GLU A 203 -14.15 -18.62 2.54
N GLN A 204 -13.96 -19.32 3.66
CA GLN A 204 -14.54 -18.90 4.94
C GLN A 204 -13.99 -17.54 5.40
N VAL A 205 -12.67 -17.36 5.33
CA VAL A 205 -12.05 -16.09 5.74
C VAL A 205 -12.35 -15.00 4.72
N TRP A 206 -12.26 -15.32 3.43
CA TRP A 206 -12.54 -14.37 2.35
C TRP A 206 -13.97 -13.80 2.45
N ASN A 207 -14.96 -14.66 2.62
CA ASN A 207 -16.36 -14.26 2.71
C ASN A 207 -16.71 -13.59 4.06
N ALA A 208 -15.84 -13.73 5.07
CA ALA A 208 -15.97 -13.00 6.34
C ALA A 208 -15.33 -11.61 6.31
N LEU A 209 -14.56 -11.26 5.26
CA LEU A 209 -14.06 -9.91 5.08
C LEU A 209 -15.24 -8.99 4.72
N SER A 210 -15.57 -8.08 5.62
CA SER A 210 -16.60 -7.07 5.41
C SER A 210 -16.02 -5.67 5.57
N PHE A 211 -16.69 -4.72 4.93
CA PHE A 211 -16.53 -3.30 5.20
C PHE A 211 -17.84 -2.83 5.87
N VAL A 212 -17.70 -2.13 6.98
CA VAL A 212 -18.83 -1.49 7.67
C VAL A 212 -18.57 0.00 7.60
N GLU A 213 -19.48 0.70 6.94
CA GLU A 213 -19.50 2.16 6.96
C GLU A 213 -20.33 2.62 8.15
N GLU A 214 -19.72 3.40 9.04
CA GLU A 214 -20.36 3.86 10.29
C GLU A 214 -20.75 5.35 10.22
N GLY A 215 -20.61 5.99 9.06
CA GLY A 215 -20.89 7.41 8.87
C GLY A 215 -21.99 7.65 7.83
N GLU A 216 -22.66 8.79 7.95
CA GLU A 216 -23.57 9.31 6.94
C GLU A 216 -23.09 10.71 6.52
N GLY A 217 -23.23 11.02 5.24
CA GLY A 217 -23.00 12.35 4.71
C GLY A 217 -24.01 13.36 5.27
N PRO A 218 -23.78 14.67 5.04
CA PRO A 218 -24.62 15.74 5.57
C PRO A 218 -26.10 15.64 5.15
N GLU A 219 -26.38 14.97 4.03
CA GLU A 219 -27.73 14.73 3.49
C GLU A 219 -28.15 13.26 3.64
N GLY A 220 -27.46 12.48 4.48
CA GLY A 220 -27.73 11.06 4.71
C GLY A 220 -27.09 10.12 3.69
N GLU A 221 -26.05 10.58 2.97
CA GLU A 221 -25.36 9.75 1.99
C GLU A 221 -24.55 8.63 2.65
N THR A 222 -24.52 7.44 2.05
CA THR A 222 -23.67 6.30 2.44
C THR A 222 -22.85 5.84 1.22
N GLY A 223 -21.63 5.33 1.44
CA GLY A 223 -20.61 4.92 0.45
C GLY A 223 -19.76 3.71 0.84
#